data_AF-A0A2D5T131-F1
#
_entry.id   AF-A0A2D5T131-F1
#
_cell.length_a   1.000
_cell.length_b   1.000
_cell.length_c   1.000
_cell.angle_alpha   90.00
_cell.angle_beta   90.00
_cell.angle_gamma   90.00
#
_symmetry.space_group_name_H-M   'P 1'
#
loop_
_entity.id
_entity.type
_entity.pdbx_description
1 polymer ?
#
loop_
_entity_poly.entity_id
_entity_poly.type
_entity_poly.pdbx_seq_one_letter_code
_entity_poly.pdbx_strand_id
1 'polypeptide(L)'
;MKTGILSTALLLLSTQAAADCNEILQERLSQDLTLSYKEFDQTSDAGFRLLVNSACYAEAATLIKKYIDHNHSKENSLFWHLAQMYGFSGDYKQAVYYAKQVLNESEDLAESPMYWNDFVLGNIAFWNRDKSKLKQHIENVEKGLSFKPNEMNARYLQRLLANFEKSYAKALL
;
A
#
# COMPACT_ATOMS: atom_id res chain seq x y z
N MET A 1 46.25 21.58 -30.33
CA MET A 1 45.13 22.39 -29.78
C MET A 1 43.82 21.79 -30.25
N LYS A 2 42.91 21.50 -29.31
CA LYS A 2 41.43 21.51 -29.40
C LYS A 2 40.78 20.54 -30.42
N THR A 3 39.76 19.75 -30.10
CA THR A 3 38.85 19.68 -28.94
C THR A 3 38.08 18.37 -29.09
N GLY A 4 37.99 17.56 -28.03
CA GLY A 4 37.10 16.41 -27.98
C GLY A 4 35.64 16.85 -27.87
N ILE A 5 34.76 16.15 -28.58
CA ILE A 5 33.30 16.30 -28.44
C ILE A 5 32.85 15.19 -27.50
N LEU A 6 32.53 15.58 -26.27
CA LEU A 6 31.85 14.73 -25.30
C LEU A 6 30.35 14.77 -25.62
N SER A 7 29.80 13.70 -26.20
CA SER A 7 28.35 13.59 -26.37
C SER A 7 27.71 13.10 -25.07
N THR A 8 27.14 14.03 -24.31
CA THR A 8 26.20 13.75 -23.22
C THR A 8 24.87 13.29 -23.79
N ALA A 9 24.58 11.99 -23.72
CA ALA A 9 23.24 11.46 -23.92
C ALA A 9 22.39 11.78 -22.68
N LEU A 10 21.40 12.66 -22.85
CA LEU A 10 20.49 13.09 -21.79
C LEU A 10 19.40 12.03 -21.59
N LEU A 11 19.31 11.46 -20.38
CA LEU A 11 18.25 10.53 -19.99
C LEU A 11 16.89 11.26 -19.95
N LEU A 12 16.01 10.98 -20.90
CA LEU A 12 14.61 11.49 -20.98
C LEU A 12 13.55 10.47 -20.53
N LEU A 13 13.94 9.38 -19.85
CA LEU A 13 13.06 8.22 -19.63
C LEU A 13 12.01 8.39 -18.52
N SER A 14 12.02 9.47 -17.74
CA SER A 14 11.15 9.62 -16.56
C SER A 14 9.81 10.32 -16.82
N THR A 15 9.65 11.06 -17.93
CA THR A 15 8.42 11.87 -18.16
C THR A 15 7.26 11.07 -18.75
N GLN A 16 7.55 9.99 -19.49
CA GLN A 16 6.50 9.21 -20.17
C GLN A 16 5.66 8.41 -19.17
N ALA A 17 6.28 7.66 -18.26
CA ALA A 17 5.57 6.83 -17.29
C ALA A 17 4.65 7.64 -16.35
N ALA A 18 5.05 8.85 -15.97
CA ALA A 18 4.22 9.74 -15.15
C ALA A 18 3.05 10.36 -15.94
N ALA A 19 3.21 10.59 -17.24
CA ALA A 19 2.12 11.01 -18.12
C ALA A 19 1.08 9.89 -18.25
N ASP A 20 1.53 8.65 -18.40
CA ASP A 20 0.68 7.47 -18.55
C ASP A 20 -0.17 7.21 -17.28
N CYS A 21 0.41 7.30 -16.07
CA CYS A 21 -0.34 7.10 -14.83
C CYS A 21 -1.42 8.17 -14.58
N ASN A 22 -1.12 9.44 -14.91
CA ASN A 22 -2.10 10.52 -14.76
C ASN A 22 -3.28 10.36 -15.73
N GLU A 23 -3.02 9.91 -16.96
CA GLU A 23 -4.08 9.64 -17.93
C GLU A 23 -5.02 8.52 -17.44
N ILE A 24 -4.45 7.40 -16.97
CA ILE A 24 -5.23 6.31 -16.38
C ILE A 24 -6.05 6.83 -15.18
N LEU A 25 -5.46 7.65 -14.31
CA LEU A 25 -6.16 8.24 -13.18
C LEU A 25 -7.36 9.09 -13.60
N GLN A 26 -7.20 9.97 -14.59
CA GLN A 26 -8.31 10.81 -15.05
C GLN A 26 -9.45 9.96 -15.61
N GLU A 27 -9.13 8.93 -16.37
CA GLU A 27 -10.13 7.99 -16.87
C GLU A 27 -10.85 7.30 -15.71
N ARG A 28 -10.11 6.72 -14.75
CA ARG A 28 -10.70 6.04 -13.59
C ARG A 28 -11.55 6.96 -12.73
N LEU A 29 -11.15 8.22 -12.52
CA LEU A 29 -11.94 9.18 -11.75
C LEU A 29 -13.33 9.43 -12.36
N SER A 30 -13.45 9.36 -13.69
CA SER A 30 -14.73 9.53 -14.38
C SER A 30 -15.63 8.29 -14.34
N GLN A 31 -15.04 7.09 -14.22
CA GLN A 31 -15.75 5.81 -14.31
C GLN A 31 -16.05 5.21 -12.93
N ASP A 32 -15.10 5.35 -11.99
CA ASP A 32 -15.05 4.49 -10.81
C ASP A 32 -15.69 5.12 -9.57
N LEU A 33 -15.89 6.44 -9.53
CA LEU A 33 -16.46 7.11 -8.36
C LEU A 33 -17.93 6.74 -8.11
N THR A 34 -18.65 6.33 -9.14
CA THR A 34 -20.07 5.91 -9.06
C THR A 34 -20.24 4.40 -8.86
N LEU A 35 -19.14 3.63 -8.81
CA LEU A 35 -19.20 2.20 -8.55
C LEU A 35 -19.69 1.92 -7.12
N SER A 36 -20.38 0.80 -6.93
CA SER A 36 -20.63 0.30 -5.57
C SER A 36 -19.32 -0.05 -4.87
N TYR A 37 -19.34 -0.08 -3.54
CA TYR A 37 -18.17 -0.47 -2.75
C TYR A 37 -17.62 -1.84 -3.17
N LYS A 38 -18.51 -2.80 -3.45
CA LYS A 38 -18.12 -4.13 -3.89
C LYS A 38 -17.39 -4.08 -5.24
N GLU A 39 -17.90 -3.32 -6.20
CA GLU A 39 -17.26 -3.19 -7.52
C GLU A 39 -15.93 -2.45 -7.45
N PHE A 40 -15.84 -1.40 -6.63
CA PHE A 40 -14.62 -0.63 -6.48
C PHE A 40 -13.53 -1.38 -5.71
N ASP A 41 -13.88 -2.03 -4.60
CA ASP A 41 -12.92 -2.56 -3.61
C ASP A 41 -12.78 -4.09 -3.62
N GLN A 42 -13.80 -4.84 -4.04
CA GLN A 42 -13.82 -6.30 -3.90
C GLN A 42 -13.72 -7.05 -5.23
N THR A 43 -13.59 -6.33 -6.35
CA THR A 43 -13.40 -6.89 -7.69
C THR A 43 -11.95 -6.70 -8.16
N SER A 44 -11.32 -7.77 -8.65
CA SER A 44 -9.87 -7.82 -8.93
C SER A 44 -9.42 -6.99 -10.14
N ASP A 45 -10.32 -6.79 -11.10
CA ASP A 45 -10.10 -6.16 -12.40
C ASP A 45 -10.90 -4.86 -12.57
N ALA A 46 -11.27 -4.23 -11.45
CA ALA A 46 -12.01 -2.97 -11.41
C ALA A 46 -11.43 -1.99 -10.38
N GLY A 47 -11.92 -0.76 -10.42
CA GLY A 47 -11.56 0.30 -9.48
C GLY A 47 -10.05 0.58 -9.47
N PHE A 48 -9.54 0.85 -8.27
CA PHE A 48 -8.12 1.21 -8.07
C PHE A 48 -7.13 0.12 -8.50
N ARG A 49 -7.56 -1.15 -8.64
CA ARG A 49 -6.67 -2.23 -9.06
C ARG A 49 -6.15 -2.05 -10.50
N LEU A 50 -6.89 -1.34 -11.35
CA LEU A 50 -6.43 -1.03 -12.71
C LEU A 50 -5.18 -0.13 -12.70
N LEU A 51 -5.10 0.82 -11.75
CA LEU A 51 -3.90 1.64 -11.51
C LEU A 51 -2.78 0.81 -10.88
N VAL A 52 -3.10 -0.07 -9.92
CA VAL A 52 -2.14 -0.98 -9.27
C VAL A 52 -1.47 -1.91 -10.27
N ASN A 53 -2.24 -2.48 -11.21
CA ASN A 53 -1.73 -3.36 -12.27
C ASN A 53 -0.73 -2.64 -13.20
N SER A 54 -0.82 -1.31 -13.28
CA SER A 54 0.10 -0.45 -14.02
C SER A 54 1.22 0.15 -13.15
N ALA A 55 1.37 -0.32 -11.91
CA ALA A 55 2.30 0.21 -10.89
C ALA A 55 2.11 1.71 -10.57
N CYS A 56 0.94 2.29 -10.86
CA CYS A 56 0.58 3.68 -10.60
C CYS A 56 0.05 3.84 -9.16
N TYR A 57 0.89 3.54 -8.16
CA TYR A 57 0.46 3.45 -6.76
C TYR A 57 0.03 4.80 -6.15
N ALA A 58 0.68 5.91 -6.52
CA ALA A 58 0.32 7.23 -6.00
C ALA A 58 -1.05 7.69 -6.53
N GLU A 59 -1.32 7.38 -7.79
CA GLU A 59 -2.59 7.63 -8.46
C GLU A 59 -3.68 6.70 -7.92
N ALA A 60 -3.36 5.42 -7.67
CA ALA A 60 -4.29 4.50 -6.99
C ALA A 60 -4.69 5.04 -5.60
N ALA A 61 -3.73 5.54 -4.81
CA ALA A 61 -4.03 6.22 -3.54
C ALA A 61 -4.97 7.43 -3.74
N THR A 62 -4.71 8.23 -4.78
CA THR A 62 -5.56 9.38 -5.12
C THR A 62 -6.98 8.95 -5.45
N LEU A 63 -7.16 7.91 -6.27
CA LEU A 63 -8.48 7.39 -6.63
C LEU A 63 -9.23 6.85 -5.41
N ILE A 64 -8.60 6.02 -4.58
CA ILE A 64 -9.21 5.49 -3.34
C ILE A 64 -9.66 6.64 -2.44
N LYS A 65 -8.80 7.64 -2.24
CA LYS A 65 -9.15 8.81 -1.42
C LYS A 65 -10.36 9.56 -2.00
N LYS A 66 -10.39 9.79 -3.31
CA LYS A 66 -11.53 10.44 -3.98
C LYS A 66 -12.81 9.61 -3.87
N TYR A 67 -12.70 8.29 -3.97
CA TYR A 67 -13.83 7.38 -3.80
C TYR A 67 -14.41 7.46 -2.37
N ILE A 68 -13.55 7.42 -1.35
CA ILE A 68 -13.95 7.58 0.06
C ILE A 68 -14.67 8.92 0.26
N ASP A 69 -14.08 10.02 -0.23
CA ASP A 69 -14.62 11.38 -0.08
C ASP A 69 -15.98 11.52 -0.79
N HIS A 70 -16.11 10.98 -2.01
CA HIS A 70 -17.33 11.08 -2.83
C HIS A 70 -18.49 10.24 -2.27
N ASN A 71 -18.20 9.02 -1.81
CA ASN A 71 -19.22 8.07 -1.36
C ASN A 71 -19.44 8.09 0.16
N HIS A 72 -18.73 8.96 0.89
CA HIS A 72 -18.71 9.00 2.36
C HIS A 72 -18.43 7.64 2.99
N SER A 73 -17.56 6.85 2.36
CA SER A 73 -17.30 5.48 2.78
C SER A 73 -16.58 5.45 4.14
N LYS A 74 -16.94 4.45 4.95
CA LYS A 74 -16.34 4.18 6.27
C LYS A 74 -15.68 2.80 6.32
N GLU A 75 -15.54 2.15 5.18
CA GLU A 75 -15.02 0.78 5.09
C GLU A 75 -13.53 0.75 5.40
N ASN A 76 -13.15 0.05 6.47
CA ASN A 76 -11.76 -0.05 6.92
C ASN A 76 -10.82 -0.62 5.84
N SER A 77 -11.31 -1.49 4.96
CA SER A 77 -10.53 -2.04 3.85
C SER A 77 -10.00 -0.94 2.93
N LEU A 78 -10.81 0.08 2.62
CA LEU A 78 -10.40 1.19 1.75
C LEU A 78 -9.29 2.02 2.38
N PHE A 79 -9.41 2.32 3.68
CA PHE A 79 -8.35 3.03 4.42
C PHE A 79 -7.07 2.19 4.51
N TRP A 80 -7.19 0.87 4.63
CA TRP A 80 -6.05 -0.03 4.62
C TRP A 80 -5.38 -0.07 3.25
N HIS A 81 -6.13 -0.24 2.17
CA HIS A 81 -5.61 -0.19 0.81
C HIS A 81 -4.98 1.16 0.49
N LEU A 82 -5.59 2.27 0.93
CA LEU A 82 -5.03 3.60 0.80
C LEU A 82 -3.65 3.70 1.48
N ALA A 83 -3.52 3.19 2.71
CA ALA A 83 -2.25 3.13 3.42
C ALA A 83 -1.21 2.30 2.65
N GLN A 84 -1.60 1.14 2.13
CA GLN A 84 -0.72 0.30 1.30
C GLN A 84 -0.26 1.03 0.04
N MET A 85 -1.14 1.75 -0.66
CA MET A 85 -0.79 2.50 -1.88
C MET A 85 0.18 3.63 -1.60
N TYR A 86 0.01 4.36 -0.49
CA TYR A 86 1.01 5.31 -0.02
C TYR A 86 2.33 4.63 0.34
N GLY A 87 2.28 3.44 0.95
CA GLY A 87 3.45 2.60 1.20
C GLY A 87 4.19 2.24 -0.10
N PHE A 88 3.49 1.75 -1.12
CA PHE A 88 4.09 1.36 -2.40
C PHE A 88 4.68 2.55 -3.17
N SER A 89 4.02 3.71 -3.13
CA SER A 89 4.53 4.94 -3.75
C SER A 89 5.67 5.61 -2.96
N GLY A 90 5.90 5.20 -1.72
CA GLY A 90 6.98 5.71 -0.87
C GLY A 90 6.59 6.89 0.03
N ASP A 91 5.33 7.33 0.03
CA ASP A 91 4.83 8.32 1.00
C ASP A 91 4.48 7.64 2.33
N TYR A 92 5.52 7.29 3.09
CA TYR A 92 5.37 6.60 4.36
C TYR A 92 4.66 7.45 5.42
N LYS A 93 4.69 8.77 5.31
CA LYS A 93 3.97 9.65 6.23
C LYS A 93 2.47 9.44 6.09
N GLN A 94 1.96 9.44 4.85
CA GLN A 94 0.55 9.17 4.59
C GLN A 94 0.20 7.70 4.86
N ALA A 95 1.08 6.76 4.52
CA ALA A 95 0.87 5.34 4.81
C ALA A 95 0.62 5.10 6.31
N VAL A 96 1.48 5.65 7.16
CA VAL A 96 1.35 5.56 8.63
C VAL A 96 0.10 6.27 9.13
N TYR A 97 -0.24 7.43 8.58
CA TYR A 97 -1.44 8.18 8.97
C TYR A 97 -2.71 7.34 8.75
N TYR A 98 -2.90 6.80 7.55
CA TYR A 98 -4.10 6.02 7.22
C TYR A 98 -4.11 4.64 7.86
N ALA A 99 -2.96 3.98 8.01
CA ALA A 99 -2.90 2.69 8.69
C ALA A 99 -3.30 2.76 10.17
N LYS A 100 -3.01 3.87 10.85
CA LYS A 100 -3.47 4.07 12.24
C LYS A 100 -4.99 4.12 12.36
N GLN A 101 -5.70 4.55 11.30
CA GLN A 101 -7.16 4.67 11.33
C GLN A 101 -7.87 3.32 11.25
N VAL A 102 -7.19 2.26 10.80
CA VAL A 102 -7.77 0.92 10.69
C VAL A 102 -7.46 0.02 11.88
N LEU A 103 -6.77 0.54 12.90
CA LEU A 103 -6.55 -0.20 14.14
C LEU A 103 -7.91 -0.43 14.84
N ASN A 104 -8.11 -1.65 15.33
CA ASN A 104 -9.30 -2.03 16.07
C ASN A 104 -9.05 -1.86 17.58
N GLU A 105 -9.65 -0.83 18.18
CA GLU A 105 -9.52 -0.55 19.63
C GLU A 105 -10.16 -1.63 20.51
N SER A 106 -11.08 -2.42 19.95
CA SER A 106 -11.77 -3.53 20.62
C SER A 106 -11.39 -4.87 20.00
N GLU A 107 -10.13 -5.04 19.60
CA GLU A 107 -9.64 -6.32 19.10
C GLU A 107 -9.73 -7.40 20.19
N ASP A 108 -10.59 -8.38 19.95
CA ASP A 108 -10.75 -9.56 20.80
C ASP A 108 -10.37 -10.83 20.02
N LEU A 109 -9.27 -11.44 20.45
CA LEU A 109 -8.74 -12.67 19.83
C LEU A 109 -9.62 -13.89 20.10
N ALA A 110 -10.54 -13.83 21.06
CA ALA A 110 -11.53 -14.88 21.29
C ALA A 110 -12.67 -14.84 20.26
N GLU A 111 -13.09 -13.65 19.83
CA GLU A 111 -14.12 -13.48 18.80
C GLU A 111 -13.55 -13.65 17.39
N SER A 112 -12.35 -13.13 17.15
CA SER A 112 -11.63 -13.28 15.88
C SER A 112 -10.16 -13.60 16.17
N PRO A 113 -9.66 -14.81 15.83
CA PRO A 113 -8.28 -15.19 16.15
C PRO A 113 -7.22 -14.44 15.32
N MET A 114 -7.61 -13.43 14.55
CA MET A 114 -6.72 -12.63 13.72
C MET A 114 -5.97 -11.59 14.55
N TYR A 115 -4.64 -11.59 14.46
CA TYR A 115 -3.78 -10.55 15.03
C TYR A 115 -3.71 -9.35 14.07
N TRP A 116 -4.86 -8.69 13.89
CA TRP A 116 -5.01 -7.60 12.91
C TRP A 116 -4.16 -6.39 13.29
N ASN A 117 -4.22 -5.95 14.54
CA ASN A 117 -3.49 -4.78 14.98
C ASN A 117 -1.98 -5.00 14.89
N ASP A 118 -1.47 -6.17 15.30
CA ASP A 118 -0.05 -6.48 15.14
C ASP A 118 0.37 -6.53 13.66
N PHE A 119 -0.49 -7.01 12.77
CA PHE A 119 -0.21 -6.94 11.33
C PHE A 119 -0.09 -5.51 10.81
N VAL A 120 -1.03 -4.64 11.17
CA VAL A 120 -1.02 -3.21 10.80
C VAL A 120 0.17 -2.48 11.42
N LEU A 121 0.43 -2.70 12.72
CA LEU A 121 1.55 -2.10 13.43
C LEU A 121 2.92 -2.58 12.92
N GLY A 122 3.02 -3.82 12.46
CA GLY A 122 4.22 -4.32 11.77
C GLY A 122 4.53 -3.53 10.49
N ASN A 123 3.52 -3.22 9.68
CA ASN A 123 3.68 -2.37 8.50
C ASN A 123 4.09 -0.93 8.89
N ILE A 124 3.44 -0.36 9.91
CA ILE A 124 3.81 0.96 10.45
C ILE A 124 5.27 0.98 10.93
N ALA A 125 5.72 -0.09 11.60
CA ALA A 125 7.11 -0.21 12.05
C ALA A 125 8.10 -0.23 10.87
N PHE A 126 7.78 -0.94 9.78
CA PHE A 126 8.58 -0.91 8.56
C PHE A 126 8.66 0.51 7.96
N TRP A 127 7.52 1.18 7.79
CA TRP A 127 7.47 2.55 7.24
C TRP A 127 8.19 3.58 8.11
N ASN A 128 8.15 3.42 9.44
CA ASN A 128 8.89 4.25 10.39
C ASN A 128 10.37 3.85 10.54
N ARG A 129 10.84 2.83 9.82
CA ARG A 129 12.20 2.29 9.94
C ARG A 129 12.55 1.82 11.36
N ASP A 130 11.57 1.27 12.07
CA ASP A 130 11.74 0.64 13.38
C ASP A 130 11.81 -0.89 13.25
N LYS A 131 13.03 -1.41 13.11
CA LYS A 131 13.27 -2.85 12.95
C LYS A 131 12.90 -3.64 14.21
N SER A 132 13.06 -3.04 15.38
CA SER A 132 12.77 -3.71 16.65
C SER A 132 11.28 -3.92 16.82
N LYS A 133 10.47 -2.89 16.53
CA LYS A 133 9.01 -2.99 16.55
C LYS A 133 8.49 -3.94 15.48
N LEU A 134 9.07 -3.94 14.28
CA LEU A 134 8.69 -4.89 13.23
C LEU A 134 8.87 -6.33 13.72
N LYS A 135 10.01 -6.67 14.32
CA LYS A 135 10.25 -8.01 14.91
C LYS A 135 9.24 -8.34 16.00
N GLN A 136 9.00 -7.40 16.93
CA GLN A 136 8.03 -7.59 18.01
C GLN A 136 6.63 -7.94 17.47
N HIS A 137 6.16 -7.23 16.45
CA HIS A 137 4.85 -7.48 15.86
C HIS A 137 4.80 -8.79 15.07
N ILE A 138 5.89 -9.17 14.40
CA ILE A 138 6.01 -10.51 13.77
C ILE A 138 5.85 -11.60 14.82
N GLU A 139 6.60 -11.53 15.93
CA GLU A 139 6.54 -12.51 17.02
C GLU A 139 5.13 -12.63 17.62
N ASN A 140 4.37 -11.52 17.67
CA ASN A 140 2.98 -11.55 18.11
C ASN A 140 2.06 -12.27 17.12
N VAL A 141 2.11 -11.93 15.83
CA VAL A 141 1.30 -12.60 14.80
C VAL A 141 1.63 -14.10 14.73
N GLU A 142 2.88 -14.48 14.96
CA GLU A 142 3.33 -15.87 14.98
C GLU A 142 2.73 -16.72 16.12
N LYS A 143 2.16 -16.10 17.16
CA LYS A 143 1.39 -16.83 18.20
C LYS A 143 0.09 -17.42 17.65
N GLY A 144 -0.43 -16.86 16.57
CA GLY A 144 -1.71 -17.21 15.97
C GLY A 144 -1.64 -18.03 14.68
N LEU A 145 -0.51 -18.68 14.36
CA LEU A 145 -0.29 -19.33 13.05
C LEU A 145 -1.26 -20.46 12.71
N SER A 146 -1.97 -21.03 13.69
CA SER A 146 -3.04 -22.00 13.43
C SER A 146 -4.20 -21.40 12.62
N PHE A 147 -4.36 -20.08 12.64
CA PHE A 147 -5.32 -19.36 11.82
C PHE A 147 -4.65 -18.88 10.51
N LYS A 148 -5.15 -19.37 9.36
CA LYS A 148 -4.52 -19.18 8.05
C LYS A 148 -4.22 -17.72 7.69
N PRO A 149 -5.11 -16.74 7.98
CA PRO A 149 -4.79 -15.32 7.78
C PRO A 149 -3.53 -14.84 8.54
N ASN A 150 -3.32 -15.28 9.78
CA ASN A 150 -2.11 -14.91 10.53
C ASN A 150 -0.85 -15.52 9.91
N GLU A 151 -0.93 -16.74 9.41
CA GLU A 151 0.17 -17.39 8.69
C GLU A 151 0.59 -16.58 7.45
N MET A 152 -0.39 -16.05 6.70
CA MET A 152 -0.13 -15.18 5.54
C MET A 152 0.45 -13.83 5.97
N ASN A 153 -0.13 -13.21 7.01
CA ASN A 153 0.34 -11.94 7.56
C ASN A 153 1.76 -12.03 8.12
N ALA A 154 2.09 -13.11 8.83
CA ALA A 154 3.44 -13.36 9.35
C ALA A 154 4.46 -13.45 8.21
N ARG A 155 4.20 -14.26 7.17
CA ARG A 155 5.07 -14.35 5.99
C ARG A 155 5.27 -13.00 5.31
N TYR A 156 4.21 -12.22 5.20
CA TYR A 156 4.27 -10.89 4.62
C TYR A 156 5.22 -9.97 5.41
N LEU A 157 5.05 -9.89 6.73
CA LEU A 157 5.91 -9.07 7.59
C LEU A 157 7.35 -9.60 7.63
N GLN A 158 7.55 -10.92 7.58
CA GLN A 158 8.87 -11.54 7.45
C GLN A 158 9.55 -11.12 6.14
N ARG A 159 8.81 -11.00 5.03
CA ARG A 159 9.36 -10.50 3.74
C ARG A 159 9.83 -9.06 3.87
N LEU A 160 9.07 -8.22 4.56
CA LEU A 160 9.46 -6.85 4.91
C LEU A 160 10.73 -6.84 5.77
N LEU A 161 10.81 -7.68 6.79
CA LEU A 161 11.97 -7.76 7.68
C LEU A 161 13.23 -8.24 6.95
N ALA A 162 13.11 -9.22 6.06
CA ALA A 162 14.21 -9.73 5.25
C ALA A 162 14.76 -8.65 4.30
N ASN A 163 13.89 -7.77 3.82
CA ASN A 163 14.22 -6.68 2.91
C ASN A 163 14.14 -5.30 3.59
N PHE A 164 14.41 -5.23 4.89
CA PHE A 164 14.15 -4.04 5.72
C PHE A 164 14.79 -2.75 5.20
N GLU A 165 15.96 -2.87 4.57
CA GLU A 165 16.66 -1.70 4.03
C GLU A 165 16.08 -1.19 2.70
N LYS A 166 15.25 -1.97 2.02
CA LYS A 166 14.64 -1.62 0.73
C LYS A 166 13.43 -0.70 0.92
N SER A 167 12.94 -0.13 -0.19
CA SER A 167 11.61 0.49 -0.18
C SER A 167 10.53 -0.58 -0.01
N TYR A 168 9.34 -0.18 0.45
CA TYR A 168 8.22 -1.08 0.65
C TYR A 168 7.87 -1.87 -0.63
N ALA A 169 7.81 -1.17 -1.78
CA ALA A 169 7.62 -1.82 -3.08
C ALA A 169 8.69 -2.87 -3.37
N LYS A 170 9.98 -2.54 -3.21
CA LYS A 170 11.09 -3.49 -3.43
C LYS A 170 11.16 -4.62 -2.41
N ALA A 171 10.56 -4.44 -1.23
CA ALA A 171 10.50 -5.47 -0.21
C ALA A 171 9.38 -6.49 -0.48
N LEU A 172 8.35 -6.11 -1.25
CA LEU A 172 7.12 -6.89 -1.42
C LEU A 172 6.81 -7.36 -2.83
N LEU A 173 7.41 -6.75 -3.86
CA LEU A 173 7.34 -7.21 -5.25
C LEU A 173 8.56 -8.12 -5.49
#